data_AF-A0A838F8V9-F1
#
_entry.id   AF-A0A838F8V9-F1
#
_cell.length_a   1.000
_cell.length_b   1.000
_cell.length_c   1.000
_cell.angle_alpha   90.00
_cell.angle_beta   90.00
_cell.angle_gamma   90.00
#
_symmetry.space_group_name_H-M   'P 1'
#
loop_
_entity.id
_entity.type
_entity.pdbx_description
1 polymer ?
#
loop_
_entity_poly.entity_id
_entity_poly.type
_entity_poly.pdbx_seq_one_letter_code
_entity_poly.pdbx_strand_id
1 'polypeptide(L)'
;MKLLIVAGTRKEIEPLEEYLLEEDKKRKFCNHAIELMITGPGSTFTAYHLGKILPADNWDLAINFGICGSFKSELQIGTTVNVQMDIFGDLGAEDDNDFLDLFKLKLLGLNDFPFE
;
A
#
# COMPACT_ATOMS: atom_id res chain seq x y z
N MET A 1 -3.89 5.04 19.56
CA MET A 1 -2.95 4.71 18.48
C MET A 1 -2.93 5.83 17.47
N LYS A 2 -1.79 5.99 16.80
CA LYS A 2 -1.57 6.86 15.64
C LYS A 2 -1.48 5.98 14.39
N LEU A 3 -2.45 6.14 13.51
CA LEU A 3 -2.63 5.33 12.30
C LEU A 3 -2.27 6.18 11.08
N LEU A 4 -1.51 5.60 10.16
CA LEU A 4 -1.25 6.15 8.85
C LEU A 4 -2.11 5.43 7.81
N ILE A 5 -2.92 6.17 7.06
CA ILE A 5 -3.63 5.64 5.89
C ILE A 5 -2.97 6.21 4.65
N VAL A 6 -2.55 5.31 3.77
CA VAL A 6 -1.77 5.60 2.57
C VAL A 6 -2.65 5.27 1.36
N ALA A 7 -2.63 6.11 0.33
CA ALA A 7 -3.35 5.85 -0.91
C ALA A 7 -2.60 6.40 -2.12
N GLY A 8 -2.77 5.77 -3.29
CA GLY A 8 -2.16 6.23 -4.54
C GLY A 8 -2.76 7.55 -5.02
N THR A 9 -4.06 7.73 -4.84
CA THR A 9 -4.82 8.90 -5.27
C THR A 9 -5.86 9.30 -4.24
N ARG A 10 -6.26 10.58 -4.25
CA ARG A 10 -7.32 11.08 -3.37
C ARG A 10 -8.65 10.36 -3.57
N LYS A 11 -9.01 10.06 -4.83
CA LYS A 11 -10.28 9.43 -5.19
C LYS A 11 -10.46 8.04 -4.56
N GLU A 12 -9.38 7.33 -4.27
CA GLU A 12 -9.44 6.01 -3.64
C GLU A 12 -9.90 6.06 -2.18
N ILE A 13 -9.74 7.21 -1.52
CA ILE A 13 -10.07 7.41 -0.10
C ILE A 13 -10.98 8.62 0.14
N GLU A 14 -11.57 9.19 -0.90
CA GLU A 14 -12.39 10.41 -0.82
C GLU A 14 -13.50 10.31 0.24
N PRO A 15 -14.31 9.23 0.30
CA PRO A 15 -15.34 9.10 1.35
C PRO A 15 -14.76 9.07 2.77
N LEU A 16 -13.57 8.50 2.95
CA LEU A 16 -12.89 8.45 4.23
C LEU A 16 -12.30 9.82 4.60
N GLU A 17 -11.72 10.53 3.64
CA GLU A 17 -11.23 11.88 3.85
C GLU A 17 -12.36 12.81 4.26
N GLU A 18 -13.49 12.78 3.57
CA GLU A 18 -14.69 13.54 3.92
C GLU A 18 -15.17 13.24 5.34
N TYR A 19 -15.28 11.96 5.69
CA TYR A 19 -15.65 11.52 7.04
C TYR A 19 -14.70 12.09 8.11
N LEU A 20 -13.38 12.09 7.86
CA LEU A 20 -12.39 12.54 8.84
C LEU A 20 -12.29 14.06 8.98
N LEU A 21 -12.77 14.81 7.98
CA LEU A 21 -12.82 16.27 7.96
C LEU A 21 -14.02 16.86 8.70
N GLU A 22 -15.03 16.05 9.06
CA GLU A 22 -16.13 16.47 9.92
C GLU A 22 -15.59 17.07 11.24
N GLU A 23 -16.12 18.23 11.65
CA GLU A 23 -15.61 19.00 12.81
C GLU A 23 -15.57 18.18 14.10
N ASP A 24 -16.55 17.30 14.29
CA ASP A 24 -16.64 16.43 15.46
C ASP A 24 -15.57 15.33 15.48
N LYS A 25 -15.06 14.93 14.32
CA LYS A 25 -14.09 13.83 14.19
C LYS A 25 -12.68 14.29 14.46
N LYS A 26 -12.29 15.50 14.04
CA LYS A 26 -10.92 16.04 14.22
C LYS A 26 -9.84 15.05 13.78
N ARG A 27 -10.04 14.37 12.64
CA ARG A 27 -9.18 13.27 12.15
C ARG A 27 -9.01 12.10 13.12
N LYS A 28 -10.08 11.74 13.83
CA LYS A 28 -10.10 10.59 14.73
C LYS A 28 -11.23 9.63 14.39
N PHE A 29 -10.96 8.35 14.62
CA PHE A 29 -11.95 7.27 14.56
C PHE A 29 -11.77 6.34 15.76
N CYS A 30 -12.84 6.13 16.54
CA CYS A 30 -12.82 5.29 17.73
C CYS A 30 -11.64 5.59 18.69
N ASN A 31 -11.34 6.88 18.93
CA ASN A 31 -10.20 7.37 19.72
C ASN A 31 -8.79 7.13 19.14
N HIS A 32 -8.68 6.67 17.89
CA HIS A 32 -7.41 6.60 17.17
C HIS A 32 -7.22 7.86 16.33
N ALA A 33 -6.01 8.43 16.34
CA ALA A 33 -5.65 9.51 15.43
C ALA A 33 -5.31 8.93 14.06
N ILE A 34 -5.88 9.51 13.00
CA ILE A 34 -5.66 9.06 11.63
C ILE A 34 -5.00 10.19 10.85
N GLU A 35 -3.88 9.88 10.22
CA GLU A 35 -3.28 10.74 9.20
C GLU A 35 -3.42 10.11 7.82
N LEU A 36 -3.74 10.94 6.83
CA LEU A 36 -3.91 10.53 5.44
C LEU A 36 -2.70 10.97 4.62
N MET A 37 -2.17 10.07 3.78
CA MET A 37 -1.08 10.33 2.86
C MET A 37 -1.45 9.88 1.44
N ILE A 38 -1.44 10.83 0.51
CA ILE A 38 -1.49 10.53 -0.92
C ILE A 38 -0.06 10.41 -1.44
N THR A 39 0.32 9.24 -1.94
CA THR A 39 1.68 9.00 -2.45
C THR A 39 1.82 9.36 -3.93
N GLY A 40 0.73 9.29 -4.69
CA GLY A 40 0.79 9.21 -6.15
C GLY A 40 0.77 7.75 -6.63
N PRO A 41 0.40 7.52 -7.90
CA PRO A 41 0.30 6.17 -8.46
C PRO A 41 1.70 5.55 -8.68
N GLY A 42 1.84 4.27 -8.32
CA GLY A 42 3.03 3.47 -8.58
C GLY A 42 3.93 3.26 -7.36
N SER A 43 4.58 2.09 -7.32
CA SER A 43 5.39 1.61 -6.20
C SER A 43 6.54 2.56 -5.83
N THR A 44 7.21 3.18 -6.80
CA THR A 44 8.32 4.12 -6.56
C THR A 44 7.87 5.35 -5.76
N PHE A 45 6.71 5.92 -6.09
CA PHE A 45 6.15 7.06 -5.37
C PHE A 45 5.76 6.65 -3.94
N THR A 46 5.07 5.52 -3.81
CA THR A 46 4.72 4.94 -2.51
C THR A 46 5.96 4.72 -1.64
N ALA A 47 6.99 4.07 -2.16
CA ALA A 47 8.24 3.79 -1.45
C ALA A 47 8.96 5.08 -1.01
N TYR A 48 9.09 6.08 -1.89
CA TYR A 48 9.72 7.35 -1.56
C TYR A 48 8.98 8.09 -0.43
N HIS A 49 7.65 8.21 -0.53
CA HIS A 49 6.85 8.92 0.47
C HIS A 49 6.84 8.18 1.82
N LEU A 50 6.69 6.86 1.80
CA LEU A 50 6.77 6.02 3.00
C LEU A 50 8.13 6.11 3.68
N GLY A 51 9.21 6.06 2.90
CA GLY A 51 10.58 6.20 3.40
C GLY A 51 10.86 7.53 4.09
N LYS A 52 10.05 8.57 3.83
CA LYS A 52 10.17 9.87 4.52
C LYS A 52 9.28 9.97 5.75
N ILE A 53 8.05 9.45 5.71
CA ILE A 53 7.09 9.65 6.81
C ILE A 53 7.21 8.61 7.92
N LEU A 54 7.53 7.36 7.58
CA LEU A 54 7.61 6.30 8.58
C LEU A 54 8.73 6.57 9.60
N PRO A 55 9.92 7.07 9.21
CA PRO A 55 10.95 7.41 10.20
C PRO A 55 10.73 8.76 10.91
N ALA A 56 9.84 9.61 10.39
CA ALA A 56 9.63 10.96 10.92
C ALA A 56 8.73 10.98 12.16
N ASP A 57 8.00 9.91 12.44
CA ASP A 57 7.09 9.81 13.57
C ASP A 57 6.91 8.35 14.02
N ASN A 58 6.33 8.15 15.20
CA ASN A 58 5.95 6.84 15.70
C ASN A 58 4.53 6.50 15.25
N TRP A 59 4.44 5.54 14.33
CA TRP A 59 3.18 4.99 13.84
C TRP A 59 2.91 3.66 14.51
N ASP A 60 1.71 3.46 15.03
CA ASP A 60 1.31 2.16 15.58
C ASP A 60 0.88 1.19 14.47
N LEU A 61 0.38 1.73 13.35
CA LEU A 61 -0.06 0.96 12.19
C LEU A 61 -0.11 1.85 10.94
N ALA A 62 0.37 1.32 9.82
CA ALA A 62 0.17 1.91 8.50
C ALA A 62 -0.69 0.98 7.63
N ILE A 63 -1.68 1.52 6.93
CA ILE A 63 -2.59 0.75 6.06
C ILE A 63 -2.59 1.38 4.68
N ASN A 64 -2.27 0.58 3.66
CA ASN A 64 -2.39 0.97 2.26
C ASN A 64 -3.82 0.70 1.77
N PHE A 65 -4.54 1.76 1.41
CA PHE A 65 -5.88 1.72 0.82
C PHE A 65 -5.79 2.08 -0.66
N GLY A 66 -6.47 1.31 -1.49
CA GLY A 66 -6.52 1.56 -2.92
C GLY A 66 -7.47 0.64 -3.63
N ILE A 67 -7.51 0.77 -4.95
CA ILE A 67 -8.25 -0.12 -5.84
C ILE A 67 -7.30 -1.11 -6.52
N CYS A 68 -7.77 -2.31 -6.80
CA CYS A 68 -7.00 -3.32 -7.53
C CYS A 68 -7.87 -4.04 -8.57
N GLY A 69 -7.21 -4.57 -9.61
CA GLY A 69 -7.79 -5.60 -10.47
C GLY A 69 -7.61 -6.99 -9.85
N SER A 70 -8.42 -7.95 -10.27
CA SER A 70 -8.30 -9.35 -9.88
C SER A 70 -8.09 -10.24 -11.10
N PHE A 71 -7.14 -11.17 -11.02
CA PHE A 71 -6.99 -12.27 -11.96
C PHE A 71 -7.95 -13.45 -11.67
N LYS A 72 -8.59 -13.42 -10.50
CA LYS A 72 -9.56 -14.41 -10.04
C LYS A 72 -10.98 -13.95 -10.41
N SER A 73 -11.66 -14.73 -11.24
CA SER A 73 -13.02 -14.43 -11.72
C SER A 73 -14.09 -14.52 -10.63
N GLU A 74 -13.80 -15.23 -9.54
CA GLU A 74 -14.72 -15.40 -8.40
C GLU A 74 -14.86 -14.14 -7.54
N LEU A 75 -13.92 -13.19 -7.63
CA LEU A 75 -14.00 -11.91 -6.92
C LEU A 75 -14.86 -10.93 -7.72
N GLN A 76 -16.05 -10.64 -7.20
CA GLN A 76 -16.97 -9.67 -7.82
C GLN A 76 -16.43 -8.23 -7.67
N ILE A 77 -16.73 -7.37 -8.64
CA ILE A 77 -16.40 -5.94 -8.57
C ILE A 77 -17.02 -5.34 -7.29
N GLY A 78 -16.22 -4.60 -6.53
CA GLY A 78 -16.61 -4.03 -5.23
C GLY A 78 -16.28 -4.92 -4.03
N THR A 79 -15.78 -6.15 -4.25
CA THR A 79 -15.27 -6.98 -3.17
C THR A 79 -14.05 -6.31 -2.52
N THR A 80 -14.07 -6.18 -1.20
CA THR A 80 -12.91 -5.74 -0.41
C THR A 80 -12.04 -6.94 -0.06
N VAL A 81 -10.74 -6.83 -0.27
CA VAL A 81 -9.76 -7.87 0.07
C VAL A 81 -8.71 -7.32 1.04
N ASN A 82 -8.20 -8.19 1.91
CA ASN A 82 -7.05 -7.89 2.74
C ASN A 82 -5.83 -8.58 2.13
N VAL A 83 -4.84 -7.79 1.71
CA VAL A 83 -3.59 -8.30 1.15
C VAL A 83 -2.73 -8.83 2.29
N GLN A 84 -2.63 -10.15 2.38
CA GLN A 84 -1.80 -10.82 3.39
C GLN A 84 -0.34 -11.03 2.94
N MET A 85 -0.11 -10.99 1.63
CA MET A 85 1.18 -11.17 0.99
C MET A 85 1.17 -10.43 -0.35
N ASP A 86 2.28 -9.81 -0.70
CA ASP A 86 2.44 -9.06 -1.94
C ASP A 86 3.82 -9.33 -2.55
N ILE A 87 3.95 -9.17 -3.87
CA ILE A 87 5.20 -9.32 -4.63
C ILE A 87 5.27 -8.25 -5.72
N PHE A 88 6.48 -7.85 -6.10
CA PHE A 88 6.67 -7.01 -7.28
C PHE A 88 6.56 -7.86 -8.55
N GLY A 89 5.49 -7.65 -9.32
CA GLY A 89 5.26 -8.37 -10.58
C GLY A 89 6.13 -7.92 -11.75
N ASP A 90 6.80 -6.77 -11.61
CA ASP A 90 7.61 -6.11 -12.65
C ASP A 90 9.11 -6.07 -12.31
N LEU A 91 9.52 -6.68 -11.20
CA LEU A 91 10.90 -6.66 -10.74
C LEU A 91 11.65 -7.92 -11.21
N GLY A 92 12.37 -7.78 -12.33
CA GLY A 92 13.04 -8.90 -12.99
C GLY A 92 13.57 -8.55 -14.38
N ALA A 93 13.71 -9.56 -15.22
CA ALA A 93 14.08 -9.43 -16.63
C ALA A 93 13.17 -10.29 -17.51
N GLU A 94 12.90 -9.82 -18.73
CA GLU A 94 12.22 -10.60 -19.77
C GLU A 94 13.20 -11.56 -20.46
N ASP A 95 12.73 -12.77 -20.77
CA ASP A 95 13.46 -13.81 -21.52
C ASP A 95 12.50 -14.41 -22.57
N ASP A 96 12.51 -13.85 -23.78
CA ASP A 96 11.54 -14.12 -24.84
C ASP A 96 10.07 -14.00 -24.39
N ASN A 97 9.39 -15.14 -24.16
CA ASN A 97 8.00 -15.19 -23.69
C ASN A 97 7.88 -15.43 -22.18
N ASP A 98 9.01 -15.55 -21.48
CA ASP A 98 9.09 -15.79 -20.04
C ASP A 98 9.52 -14.52 -19.28
N PHE A 99 9.18 -14.49 -17.98
CA PHE A 99 9.66 -13.48 -17.04
C PHE A 99 10.50 -14.13 -15.93
N LEU A 100 11.73 -13.65 -15.79
CA LEU A 100 12.69 -14.05 -14.77
C LEU A 100 12.68 -13.04 -13.64
N ASP A 101 12.03 -13.39 -12.52
CA ASP A 101 12.09 -12.60 -11.29
C ASP A 101 13.52 -12.57 -10.69
N LEU A 102 13.75 -11.69 -9.71
CA LEU A 102 15.06 -11.52 -9.08
C LEU A 102 15.58 -12.79 -8.38
N PHE A 103 14.70 -13.70 -7.96
CA PHE A 103 15.08 -14.95 -7.31
C PHE A 103 15.58 -15.97 -8.35
N LYS A 104 14.89 -16.11 -9.49
CA LYS A 104 15.31 -16.93 -10.63
C LYS A 104 16.64 -16.45 -11.20
N LEU A 105 16.84 -15.13 -11.26
CA LEU A 105 18.09 -14.50 -11.68
C LEU A 105 19.23 -14.65 -10.65
N LYS A 106 18.95 -15.17 -9.45
CA LYS A 106 19.89 -15.28 -8.32
C LYS A 106 20.49 -13.93 -7.91
N LEU A 107 19.71 -12.86 -8.04
CA LEU A 107 20.08 -11.50 -7.62
C LEU A 107 19.61 -11.20 -6.20
N LEU A 108 18.60 -11.93 -5.69
CA LEU A 108 18.13 -11.89 -4.31
C LEU A 108 17.91 -13.30 -3.76
N GLY A 109 18.23 -13.51 -2.49
CA GLY A 109 17.78 -14.66 -1.70
C GLY A 109 16.34 -14.50 -1.22
N LEU A 110 15.63 -15.62 -1.03
CA LEU A 110 14.22 -15.62 -0.59
C LEU A 110 13.99 -14.97 0.79
N ASN A 111 15.03 -14.97 1.64
CA ASN A 111 14.99 -14.44 3.01
C ASN A 111 16.03 -13.33 3.20
N ASP A 112 16.47 -12.69 2.12
CA ASP A 112 17.34 -11.52 2.26
C ASP A 112 16.50 -10.35 2.80
N PHE A 113 17.08 -9.55 3.69
CA PHE A 113 16.48 -8.28 4.11
C PHE A 113 15.99 -7.50 2.87
N PRO A 114 14.74 -6.98 2.86
CA PRO A 114 13.82 -6.79 3.99
C PRO A 114 12.73 -7.88 4.13
N PHE A 115 12.89 -9.06 3.54
CA PHE A 115 11.87 -10.11 3.52
C PHE A 115 11.97 -11.15 4.66
N GLU A 116 12.93 -10.96 5.57
CA GLU A 116 13.13 -11.79 6.77
C GLU A 116 12.14 -11.50 7.91
#